data_AF-A0A812UW14-F1
#
_entry.id   AF-A0A812UW14-F1
#
_cell.length_a   1.000
_cell.length_b   1.000
_cell.length_c   1.000
_cell.angle_alpha   90.00
_cell.angle_beta   90.00
_cell.angle_gamma   90.00
#
_symmetry.space_group_name_H-M   'P 1'
#
loop_
_entity.id
_entity.type
_entity.pdbx_description
1 polymer ?
#
loop_
_entity_poly.entity_id
_entity_poly.type
_entity_poly.pdbx_seq_one_letter_code
_entity_poly.pdbx_strand_id
1 'polypeptide(L)'
;MCAVDCVAALPRYARKGRQVVPLGPWLQRFFSLRNRQFWNYSVSPRTWPYVLLWCAEDSRQAIFVAIVHLGALAAPFFFTWKVGYIMTGMLGITLSYHRQLSHRAFVTPKWLEYFLAYCGALAVQGPPISWVSSHRHHHGNTDAKDDVHSPRDGFWWSHMGWLFDADGTKIRRDKKNASDLSSQRFYQFLQKTYGIHCVVLPILALYAYGGLPCVLWGFFARAAWFWHITWGVNSAPRTQLVAP
;
A
#
# COMPACT_ATOMS: atom_id res chain seq x y z
N MET A 1 4.45 34.69 -6.44
CA MET A 1 5.82 34.20 -6.19
C MET A 1 5.97 34.04 -4.69
N CYS A 2 5.89 32.82 -4.18
CA CYS A 2 6.24 32.51 -2.79
C CYS A 2 7.36 31.48 -2.87
N ALA A 3 8.56 31.91 -2.48
CA ALA A 3 9.80 31.17 -2.62
C ALA A 3 9.88 30.06 -1.56
N VAL A 4 9.70 28.81 -2.00
CA VAL A 4 10.29 27.63 -1.34
C VAL A 4 10.77 26.64 -2.41
N ASP A 5 11.42 27.16 -3.46
CA ASP A 5 12.21 26.36 -4.40
C ASP A 5 13.65 26.21 -3.87
N CYS A 6 13.80 25.61 -2.69
CA CYS A 6 15.09 25.37 -2.05
C CYS A 6 15.13 24.05 -1.29
N VAL A 7 15.04 22.91 -2.00
CA VAL A 7 15.84 21.69 -1.73
C VAL A 7 15.96 20.90 -3.05
N ALA A 8 16.61 21.47 -4.05
CA ALA A 8 17.23 20.65 -5.10
C ALA A 8 18.63 20.26 -4.60
N ALA A 9 18.97 18.97 -4.74
CA ALA A 9 20.33 18.39 -4.66
C ALA A 9 20.77 17.56 -3.44
N LEU A 10 19.87 17.02 -2.62
CA LEU A 10 20.17 15.79 -1.85
C LEU A 10 19.00 14.81 -1.94
N PRO A 11 19.22 13.51 -2.20
CA PRO A 11 18.14 12.53 -2.10
C PRO A 11 17.58 12.57 -0.68
N ARG A 12 16.27 12.83 -0.54
CA ARG A 12 15.57 12.94 0.77
C ARG A 12 15.80 11.74 1.68
N TYR A 13 16.23 10.62 1.09
CA TYR A 13 16.64 9.40 1.77
C TYR A 13 17.98 8.91 1.23
N ALA A 14 18.99 8.81 2.09
CA ALA A 14 20.24 8.12 1.77
C ALA A 14 20.14 6.64 2.14
N ARG A 15 20.92 5.77 1.48
CA ARG A 15 21.05 4.36 1.86
C ARG A 15 22.22 4.19 2.82
N LYS A 16 22.03 3.48 3.94
CA LYS A 16 23.07 3.24 4.98
C LYS A 16 24.17 2.24 4.57
N GLY A 17 24.39 2.04 3.27
CA GLY A 17 25.23 0.96 2.76
C GLY A 17 24.59 -0.42 2.91
N ARG A 18 25.21 -1.44 2.31
CA ARG A 18 24.74 -2.83 2.35
C ARG A 18 24.94 -3.40 3.76
N GLN A 19 23.88 -3.95 4.33
CA GLN A 19 23.83 -4.61 5.64
C GLN A 19 23.25 -6.01 5.47
N VAL A 20 23.82 -6.99 6.16
CA VAL A 20 23.25 -8.34 6.26
C VAL A 20 22.44 -8.40 7.53
N VAL A 21 21.14 -8.64 7.42
CA VAL A 21 20.26 -8.80 8.59
C VAL A 21 20.12 -10.31 8.87
N PRO A 22 20.69 -10.82 9.98
CA PRO A 22 20.51 -12.21 10.36
C PRO A 22 19.09 -12.39 10.94
N LEU A 23 18.30 -13.30 10.37
CA LEU A 23 17.10 -13.78 11.06
C LEU A 23 17.56 -14.69 12.21
N GLY A 24 17.14 -14.37 13.44
CA GLY A 24 17.56 -15.10 14.63
C GLY A 24 17.32 -16.62 14.50
N PRO A 25 18.18 -17.48 15.08
CA PRO A 25 18.16 -18.94 14.87
C PRO A 25 16.80 -19.62 15.14
N TRP A 26 16.00 -19.03 16.04
CA TRP A 26 14.67 -19.51 16.41
C TRP A 26 13.64 -19.37 15.28
N LEU A 27 13.63 -18.23 14.57
CA LEU A 27 12.73 -18.01 13.43
C LEU A 27 13.12 -18.87 12.23
N GLN A 28 14.42 -19.10 12.04
CA GLN A 28 14.91 -20.02 11.00
C GLN A 28 14.42 -21.46 11.25
N ARG A 29 14.43 -21.92 12.51
CA ARG A 29 13.95 -23.28 12.86
C ARG A 29 12.44 -23.45 12.74
N PHE A 30 11.66 -22.39 12.98
CA PHE A 30 10.20 -22.45 12.87
C PHE A 30 9.72 -22.67 11.42
N PHE A 31 10.43 -22.11 10.43
CA PHE A 31 10.04 -22.20 9.01
C PHE A 31 10.80 -23.26 8.19
N SER A 32 11.71 -24.04 8.78
CA SER A 32 12.28 -25.19 8.08
C SER A 32 12.47 -26.42 8.93
N LEU A 33 11.85 -27.50 8.42
CA LEU A 33 11.98 -28.87 8.91
C LEU A 33 13.30 -29.54 8.48
N ARG A 34 14.09 -28.89 7.62
CA ARG A 34 15.44 -29.33 7.23
C ARG A 34 16.42 -28.23 7.63
N ASN A 35 17.45 -28.52 8.42
CA ASN A 35 18.50 -27.59 8.89
C ASN A 35 19.31 -26.92 7.74
N ARG A 36 18.65 -26.22 6.82
CA ARG A 36 19.26 -25.37 5.81
C ARG A 36 19.51 -24.01 6.46
N GLN A 37 20.57 -23.32 6.06
CA GLN A 37 20.68 -21.89 6.28
C GLN A 37 19.99 -21.19 5.11
N PHE A 38 18.85 -20.60 5.38
CA PHE A 38 18.05 -19.80 4.46
C PHE A 38 17.76 -18.49 5.25
N TRP A 39 17.61 -17.36 4.55
CA TRP A 39 17.27 -16.04 5.12
C TRP A 39 18.39 -15.11 5.65
N ASN A 40 19.61 -15.11 5.10
CA ASN A 40 20.46 -13.92 5.19
C ASN A 40 20.05 -12.94 4.09
N TYR A 41 19.47 -11.80 4.45
CA TYR A 41 19.07 -10.78 3.47
C TYR A 41 20.01 -9.59 3.50
N SER A 42 20.57 -9.29 2.34
CA SER A 42 21.28 -8.05 2.08
C SER A 42 20.26 -6.94 1.85
N VAL A 43 20.15 -6.02 2.80
CA VAL A 43 19.38 -4.78 2.68
C VAL A 43 20.34 -3.59 2.62
N SER A 44 19.92 -2.51 1.98
CA SER A 44 20.56 -1.21 2.03
C SER A 44 19.57 -0.22 2.61
N PRO A 45 19.35 -0.22 3.94
CA PRO A 45 18.22 0.48 4.54
C PRO A 45 18.27 1.97 4.24
N ARG A 46 17.12 2.56 3.96
CA ARG A 46 17.02 4.02 3.89
C ARG A 46 17.13 4.64 5.27
N THR A 47 17.80 5.78 5.37
CA THR A 47 17.92 6.56 6.61
C THR A 47 16.55 7.09 7.05
N TRP A 48 16.13 6.77 8.28
CA TRP A 48 14.97 7.35 8.98
C TRP A 48 15.46 8.19 10.19
N PRO A 49 14.86 9.35 10.54
CA PRO A 49 13.84 10.14 9.82
C PRO A 49 14.26 11.61 9.61
N TYR A 50 14.06 12.17 8.42
CA TYR A 50 13.99 13.62 8.27
C TYR A 50 12.54 14.02 7.98
N VAL A 51 11.66 13.93 8.98
CA VAL A 51 10.30 14.48 8.92
C VAL A 51 10.34 15.98 8.57
N LEU A 52 11.42 16.66 8.96
CA LEU A 52 11.72 18.05 8.60
C LEU A 52 11.83 18.30 7.07
N LEU A 53 12.03 17.26 6.26
CA LEU A 53 12.12 17.34 4.80
C LEU A 53 10.83 16.92 4.09
N TRP A 54 9.75 16.66 4.83
CA TRP A 54 8.46 16.30 4.24
C TRP A 54 7.85 17.48 3.52
N CYS A 55 7.40 17.22 2.28
CA CYS A 55 6.57 18.19 1.59
C CYS A 55 5.11 18.08 2.07
N ALA A 56 4.26 18.98 1.59
CA ALA A 56 2.84 18.99 1.97
C ALA A 56 2.11 17.68 1.60
N GLU A 57 2.54 17.00 0.53
CA GLU A 57 1.95 15.70 0.13
C GLU A 57 2.30 14.58 1.11
N ASP A 58 3.57 14.49 1.51
CA ASP A 58 4.04 13.51 2.50
C ASP A 58 3.30 13.70 3.82
N SER A 59 3.16 14.96 4.24
CA SER A 59 2.45 15.35 5.45
C SER A 59 0.96 14.97 5.39
N ARG A 60 0.28 15.25 4.27
CA ARG A 60 -1.13 14.85 4.07
C ARG A 60 -1.30 13.33 4.14
N GLN A 61 -0.41 12.58 3.49
CA GLN A 61 -0.46 11.12 3.49
C GLN A 61 -0.22 10.57 4.90
N ALA A 62 0.75 11.12 5.63
CA ALA A 62 1.03 10.75 7.01
C ALA A 62 -0.13 11.04 7.96
N ILE A 63 -0.74 12.22 7.85
CA ILE A 63 -1.94 12.58 8.63
C ILE A 63 -3.09 11.61 8.33
N PHE A 64 -3.33 11.30 7.05
CA PHE A 64 -4.39 10.37 6.66
C PHE A 64 -4.15 8.96 7.24
N VAL A 65 -2.93 8.45 7.09
CA VAL A 65 -2.55 7.15 7.68
C VAL A 65 -2.72 7.19 9.20
N ALA A 66 -2.26 8.24 9.88
CA ALA A 66 -2.39 8.40 11.33
C ALA A 66 -3.85 8.41 11.79
N ILE A 67 -4.73 9.17 11.12
CA ILE A 67 -6.18 9.21 11.41
C ILE A 67 -6.77 7.79 11.32
N VAL A 68 -6.41 7.04 10.29
CA VAL A 68 -6.94 5.68 10.13
C VAL A 68 -6.49 4.75 11.25
N HIS A 69 -5.23 4.83 11.67
CA HIS A 69 -4.69 4.02 12.76
C HIS A 69 -5.28 4.43 14.11
N LEU A 70 -5.46 5.73 14.37
CA LEU A 70 -6.12 6.22 15.59
C LEU A 70 -7.57 5.74 15.68
N GLY A 71 -8.32 5.77 14.57
CA GLY A 71 -9.65 5.20 14.51
C GLY A 71 -9.66 3.67 14.74
N ALA A 72 -8.68 2.96 14.20
CA ALA A 72 -8.52 1.53 14.42
C ALA A 72 -8.21 1.20 15.88
N LEU A 73 -7.35 1.98 16.54
CA LEU A 73 -7.02 1.85 17.97
C LEU A 73 -8.21 2.19 18.87
N ALA A 74 -9.11 3.06 18.44
CA ALA A 74 -10.34 3.36 19.16
C ALA A 74 -11.36 2.21 19.06
N ALA A 75 -11.36 1.43 17.97
CA ALA A 75 -12.41 0.44 17.68
C ALA A 75 -12.66 -0.60 18.81
N PRO A 76 -11.64 -1.16 19.50
CA PRO A 76 -11.85 -2.08 20.63
C PRO A 76 -12.71 -1.50 21.77
N PHE A 77 -12.68 -0.18 21.98
CA PHE A 77 -13.47 0.49 23.02
C PHE A 77 -14.94 0.70 22.63
N PHE A 78 -15.31 0.43 21.37
CA PHE A 78 -16.64 0.59 20.81
C PHE A 78 -17.13 -0.73 20.18
N PHE A 79 -16.90 -1.86 20.86
CA PHE A 79 -17.32 -3.17 20.37
C PHE A 79 -18.85 -3.29 20.23
N THR A 80 -19.30 -3.94 19.15
CA THR A 80 -20.70 -4.31 18.95
C THR A 80 -20.83 -5.54 18.07
N TRP A 81 -21.85 -6.36 18.33
CA TRP A 81 -22.18 -7.55 17.53
C TRP A 81 -22.69 -7.23 16.12
N LYS A 82 -23.07 -5.98 15.85
CA LYS A 82 -23.47 -5.51 14.50
C LYS A 82 -22.30 -5.45 13.52
N VAL A 83 -21.06 -5.55 14.01
CA VAL A 83 -19.86 -5.54 13.17
C VAL A 83 -19.65 -6.94 12.59
N GLY A 84 -20.16 -7.17 11.39
CA GLY A 84 -19.72 -8.28 10.54
C GLY A 84 -18.41 -7.91 9.83
N TYR A 85 -17.44 -8.81 9.81
CA TYR A 85 -16.15 -8.54 9.14
C TYR A 85 -16.31 -8.62 7.60
N ILE A 86 -16.23 -7.48 6.93
CA ILE A 86 -16.46 -7.37 5.48
C ILE A 86 -15.15 -7.63 4.71
N MET A 87 -15.05 -8.81 4.08
CA MET A 87 -13.89 -9.25 3.28
C MET A 87 -13.77 -8.65 1.87
N THR A 88 -14.70 -7.78 1.47
CA THR A 88 -14.82 -7.32 0.07
C THR A 88 -13.58 -6.59 -0.44
N GLY A 89 -12.88 -5.83 0.41
CA GLY A 89 -11.68 -5.08 0.02
C GLY A 89 -10.48 -5.97 -0.34
N MET A 90 -10.26 -7.07 0.37
CA MET A 90 -9.14 -7.98 0.08
C MET A 90 -9.35 -8.77 -1.21
N LEU A 91 -10.59 -9.19 -1.46
CA LEU A 91 -10.97 -9.80 -2.73
C LEU A 91 -10.81 -8.80 -3.88
N GLY A 92 -11.25 -7.55 -3.69
CA GLY A 92 -11.09 -6.48 -4.67
C GLY A 92 -9.63 -6.19 -5.04
N ILE A 93 -8.74 -6.07 -4.06
CA ILE A 93 -7.30 -5.86 -4.33
C ILE A 93 -6.68 -7.09 -5.00
N THR A 94 -6.88 -8.28 -4.43
CA THR A 94 -6.20 -9.49 -4.89
C THR A 94 -6.70 -9.98 -6.23
N LEU A 95 -8.03 -10.03 -6.40
CA LEU A 95 -8.65 -10.53 -7.63
C LEU A 95 -8.66 -9.45 -8.71
N SER A 96 -9.09 -8.23 -8.39
CA SER A 96 -9.18 -7.15 -9.38
C SER A 96 -7.85 -6.45 -9.61
N TYR A 97 -7.43 -5.58 -8.69
CA TYR A 97 -6.31 -4.67 -8.96
C TYR A 97 -5.03 -5.42 -9.30
N HIS A 98 -4.74 -6.48 -8.55
CA HIS A 98 -3.55 -7.30 -8.72
C HIS A 98 -3.68 -8.24 -9.93
N ARG A 99 -4.51 -9.29 -9.86
CA ARG A 99 -4.53 -10.36 -10.88
C ARG A 99 -5.20 -9.94 -12.18
N GLN A 100 -6.37 -9.32 -12.11
CA GLN A 100 -7.15 -8.95 -13.29
C GLN A 100 -6.56 -7.74 -14.00
N LEU A 101 -6.43 -6.61 -13.31
CA LEU A 101 -6.10 -5.33 -13.93
C LEU A 101 -4.60 -5.19 -14.14
N SER A 102 -3.76 -5.53 -13.18
CA SER A 102 -2.31 -5.36 -13.34
C SER A 102 -1.67 -6.49 -14.15
N HIS A 103 -1.94 -7.75 -13.80
CA HIS A 103 -1.33 -8.91 -14.44
C HIS A 103 -2.11 -9.50 -15.61
N ARG A 104 -3.36 -9.06 -15.84
CA ARG A 104 -4.21 -9.58 -16.93
C ARG A 104 -4.34 -11.10 -16.91
N ALA A 105 -4.37 -11.68 -15.71
CA ALA A 105 -4.38 -13.13 -15.51
C ALA A 105 -5.69 -13.80 -15.99
N PHE A 106 -6.77 -13.04 -16.11
CA PHE A 106 -8.05 -13.49 -16.64
C PHE A 106 -8.88 -12.30 -17.13
N VAL A 107 -9.90 -12.59 -17.93
CA VAL A 107 -10.85 -11.61 -18.47
C VAL A 107 -12.24 -11.89 -17.90
N THR A 108 -13.00 -10.84 -17.60
CA THR A 108 -14.41 -10.94 -17.19
C THR A 108 -15.27 -10.03 -18.05
N PRO A 109 -16.60 -10.23 -18.09
CA PRO A 109 -17.51 -9.21 -18.60
C PRO A 109 -17.31 -7.86 -17.90
N LYS A 110 -17.54 -6.75 -18.60
CA LYS A 110 -17.23 -5.41 -18.09
C LYS A 110 -17.98 -5.02 -16.81
N TRP A 111 -19.22 -5.46 -16.65
CA TRP A 111 -19.97 -5.22 -15.41
C TRP A 111 -19.29 -5.85 -14.20
N LEU A 112 -18.73 -7.06 -14.34
CA LEU A 112 -18.03 -7.76 -13.28
C LEU A 112 -16.64 -7.16 -13.03
N GLU A 113 -15.93 -6.78 -14.09
CA GLU A 113 -14.65 -6.07 -13.99
C GLU A 113 -14.82 -4.79 -13.16
N TYR A 114 -15.82 -3.97 -13.50
CA TYR A 114 -16.10 -2.71 -12.80
C TYR A 114 -16.56 -2.93 -11.37
N PHE A 115 -17.39 -3.95 -11.12
CA PHE A 115 -17.80 -4.31 -9.77
C PHE A 115 -16.60 -4.71 -8.90
N LEU A 116 -15.74 -5.60 -9.40
CA LEU A 116 -14.54 -6.05 -8.69
C LEU A 116 -13.55 -4.89 -8.47
N ALA A 117 -13.41 -3.99 -9.44
CA ALA A 117 -12.58 -2.81 -9.32
C ALA A 117 -13.12 -1.80 -8.28
N TYR A 118 -14.45 -1.69 -8.17
CA TYR A 118 -15.09 -0.88 -7.13
C TYR A 118 -14.86 -1.48 -5.74
N CYS A 119 -15.00 -2.80 -5.59
CA CYS A 119 -14.62 -3.51 -4.36
C CYS A 119 -13.14 -3.27 -3.98
N GLY A 120 -12.24 -3.25 -4.96
CA GLY A 120 -10.83 -2.91 -4.74
C GLY A 120 -10.65 -1.47 -4.27
N ALA A 121 -11.43 -0.53 -4.81
CA ALA A 121 -11.38 0.88 -4.41
C ALA A 121 -11.75 1.07 -2.93
N LEU A 122 -12.72 0.29 -2.44
CA LEU A 122 -13.15 0.27 -1.02
C LEU A 122 -12.06 -0.25 -0.06
N ALA A 123 -10.93 -0.76 -0.55
CA ALA A 123 -9.76 -1.08 0.29
C ALA A 123 -8.90 0.15 0.63
N VAL A 124 -9.22 1.32 0.06
CA VAL A 124 -8.59 2.61 0.39
C VAL A 124 -7.06 2.61 0.15
N GLN A 125 -6.61 1.97 -0.93
CA GLN A 125 -5.19 1.88 -1.31
C GLN A 125 -4.81 2.80 -2.48
N GLY A 126 -5.71 3.73 -2.83
CA GLY A 126 -5.60 4.58 -4.01
C GLY A 126 -6.52 4.12 -5.15
N PRO A 127 -6.77 5.00 -6.12
CA PRO A 127 -7.67 4.71 -7.24
C PRO A 127 -7.06 3.68 -8.22
N PRO A 128 -7.90 2.94 -8.98
CA PRO A 128 -7.46 1.82 -9.79
C PRO A 128 -6.33 2.17 -10.77
N ILE A 129 -6.43 3.31 -11.45
CA ILE A 129 -5.43 3.73 -12.45
C ILE A 129 -4.06 3.92 -11.77
N SER A 130 -4.01 4.64 -10.65
CA SER A 130 -2.77 4.91 -9.93
C SER A 130 -2.20 3.66 -9.27
N TRP A 131 -3.05 2.78 -8.73
CA TRP A 131 -2.60 1.52 -8.12
C TRP A 131 -2.01 0.58 -9.17
N VAL A 132 -2.71 0.36 -10.29
CA VAL A 132 -2.26 -0.53 -11.37
C VAL A 132 -0.99 0.01 -12.03
N SER A 133 -0.93 1.32 -12.29
CA SER A 133 0.26 1.96 -12.86
C SER A 133 1.48 1.75 -11.97
N SER A 134 1.32 1.99 -10.66
CA SER A 134 2.38 1.71 -9.71
C SER A 134 2.77 0.24 -9.66
N HIS A 135 1.81 -0.67 -9.62
CA HIS A 135 2.08 -2.09 -9.46
C HIS A 135 2.83 -2.65 -10.68
N ARG A 136 2.42 -2.23 -11.89
CA ARG A 136 3.13 -2.54 -13.14
C ARG A 136 4.56 -1.96 -13.13
N HIS A 137 4.75 -0.74 -12.62
CA HIS A 137 6.08 -0.15 -12.44
C HIS A 137 6.95 -0.96 -11.48
N HIS A 138 6.40 -1.38 -10.33
CA HIS A 138 7.09 -2.23 -9.36
C HIS A 138 7.56 -3.53 -10.01
N HIS A 139 6.66 -4.25 -10.71
CA HIS A 139 7.04 -5.49 -11.36
C HIS A 139 8.08 -5.30 -12.47
N GLY A 140 7.94 -4.25 -13.29
CA GLY A 140 8.90 -3.94 -14.34
C GLY A 140 10.31 -3.59 -13.83
N ASN A 141 10.41 -3.06 -12.61
CA ASN A 141 11.65 -2.58 -12.01
C ASN A 141 11.97 -3.26 -10.67
N THR A 142 11.53 -4.50 -10.47
CA THR A 142 11.60 -5.18 -9.18
C THR A 142 13.02 -5.16 -8.62
N ASP A 143 13.17 -4.70 -7.37
CA ASP A 143 14.46 -4.61 -6.67
C ASP A 143 15.54 -3.73 -7.34
N ALA A 144 15.17 -2.94 -8.34
CA ALA A 144 16.01 -1.92 -8.96
C ALA A 144 16.00 -0.61 -8.15
N LYS A 145 16.75 0.39 -8.61
CA LYS A 145 16.92 1.67 -7.89
C LYS A 145 15.61 2.46 -7.76
N ASP A 146 14.71 2.30 -8.71
CA ASP A 146 13.43 2.99 -8.85
C ASP A 146 12.23 2.19 -8.31
N ASP A 147 12.47 1.01 -7.73
CA ASP A 147 11.46 0.29 -6.95
C ASP A 147 11.27 0.97 -5.58
N VAL A 148 10.20 1.76 -5.46
CA VAL A 148 9.97 2.61 -4.29
C VAL A 148 9.71 1.84 -3.00
N HIS A 149 9.28 0.58 -3.09
CA HIS A 149 9.00 -0.28 -1.94
C HIS A 149 9.74 -1.60 -2.02
N SER A 150 10.95 -1.58 -2.59
CA SER A 150 11.81 -2.76 -2.59
C SER A 150 12.09 -3.20 -1.15
N PRO A 151 11.95 -4.51 -0.83
CA PRO A 151 12.36 -5.04 0.46
C PRO A 151 13.86 -4.81 0.74
N ARG A 152 14.67 -4.56 -0.31
CA ARG A 152 16.09 -4.19 -0.16
C ARG A 152 16.30 -2.86 0.55
N ASP A 153 15.32 -1.95 0.53
CA ASP A 153 15.43 -0.66 1.24
C ASP A 153 15.09 -0.78 2.74
N GLY A 154 14.84 -2.00 3.24
CA GLY A 154 14.59 -2.32 4.64
C GLY A 154 13.11 -2.61 4.93
N PHE A 155 12.87 -3.36 6.01
CA PHE A 155 11.53 -3.80 6.40
C PHE A 155 10.56 -2.62 6.59
N TRP A 156 10.89 -1.67 7.46
CA TRP A 156 10.00 -0.53 7.75
C TRP A 156 9.78 0.38 6.55
N TRP A 157 10.79 0.52 5.69
CA TRP A 157 10.66 1.27 4.44
C TRP A 157 9.66 0.61 3.50
N SER A 158 9.87 -0.67 3.18
CA SER A 158 9.02 -1.45 2.26
C SER A 158 7.61 -1.69 2.80
N HIS A 159 7.46 -1.73 4.14
CA HIS A 159 6.15 -1.86 4.78
C HIS A 159 5.35 -0.55 4.67
N MET A 160 5.88 0.56 5.19
CA MET A 160 5.14 1.83 5.26
C MET A 160 5.93 3.06 4.83
N GLY A 161 7.25 3.07 5.01
CA GLY A 161 8.06 4.27 4.77
C GLY A 161 7.94 4.84 3.36
N TRP A 162 7.80 3.96 2.36
CA TRP A 162 7.61 4.35 0.96
C TRP A 162 6.34 5.19 0.70
N LEU A 163 5.32 5.09 1.57
CA LEU A 163 4.09 5.87 1.46
C LEU A 163 4.33 7.36 1.69
N PHE A 164 5.40 7.71 2.41
CA PHE A 164 5.77 9.07 2.79
C PHE A 164 6.94 9.61 1.93
N ASP A 165 7.06 9.09 0.70
CA ASP A 165 8.00 9.59 -0.30
C ASP A 165 7.26 10.04 -1.57
N ALA A 166 6.85 11.31 -1.58
CA ALA A 166 6.17 11.95 -2.70
C ALA A 166 6.96 11.88 -4.02
N ASP A 167 8.30 11.87 -3.96
CA ASP A 167 9.16 11.83 -5.15
C ASP A 167 9.18 10.42 -5.74
N GLY A 168 9.31 9.38 -4.92
CA GLY A 168 9.05 8.00 -5.35
C GLY A 168 7.63 7.83 -5.89
N THR A 169 6.65 8.49 -5.25
CA THR A 169 5.26 8.47 -5.70
C THR A 169 5.05 9.17 -7.05
N LYS A 170 5.85 10.18 -7.41
CA LYS A 170 5.79 10.85 -8.72
C LYS A 170 6.19 9.89 -9.86
N ILE A 171 7.21 9.06 -9.66
CA ILE A 171 7.62 8.04 -10.65
C ILE A 171 6.46 7.08 -10.95
N ARG A 172 5.66 6.74 -9.92
CA ARG A 172 4.45 5.91 -10.02
C ARG A 172 3.22 6.60 -10.60
N ARG A 173 3.27 7.92 -10.80
CA ARG A 173 2.15 8.68 -11.40
C ARG A 173 2.22 8.72 -12.91
N ASP A 174 3.24 8.15 -13.55
CA ASP A 174 3.25 7.98 -15.00
C ASP A 174 2.20 6.96 -15.45
N LYS A 175 1.02 7.48 -15.81
CA LYS A 175 -0.14 6.67 -16.21
C LYS A 175 0.00 6.04 -17.59
N LYS A 176 1.10 6.27 -18.33
CA LYS A 176 1.30 5.69 -19.67
C LYS A 176 1.19 4.16 -19.66
N ASN A 177 1.70 3.52 -18.61
CA ASN A 177 1.65 2.06 -18.45
C ASN A 177 0.27 1.54 -18.00
N ALA A 178 -0.74 2.41 -17.81
CA ALA A 178 -2.12 2.09 -17.43
C ALA A 178 -3.15 2.76 -18.37
N SER A 179 -2.77 3.00 -19.63
CA SER A 179 -3.61 3.64 -20.65
C SER A 179 -4.87 2.83 -20.99
N ASP A 180 -4.80 1.51 -20.82
CA ASP A 180 -5.93 0.58 -20.94
C ASP A 180 -7.03 0.89 -19.93
N LEU A 181 -6.70 1.35 -18.72
CA LEU A 181 -7.69 1.79 -17.74
C LEU A 181 -8.06 3.27 -17.96
N SER A 182 -7.09 4.14 -18.20
CA SER A 182 -7.36 5.59 -18.30
C SER A 182 -8.21 5.96 -19.52
N SER A 183 -8.30 5.11 -20.53
CA SER A 183 -9.19 5.28 -21.68
C SER A 183 -10.67 5.00 -21.36
N GLN A 184 -10.99 4.34 -20.26
CA GLN A 184 -12.37 3.95 -19.91
C GLN A 184 -13.02 4.99 -18.98
N ARG A 185 -14.25 5.41 -19.31
CA ARG A 185 -15.01 6.43 -18.54
C ARG A 185 -15.24 6.03 -17.09
N PHE A 186 -15.48 4.74 -16.81
CA PHE A 186 -15.66 4.22 -15.46
C PHE A 186 -14.45 4.51 -14.56
N TYR A 187 -13.24 4.16 -15.01
CA TYR A 187 -12.02 4.39 -14.22
C TYR A 187 -11.68 5.87 -14.09
N GLN A 188 -11.95 6.68 -15.11
CA GLN A 188 -11.79 8.15 -15.01
C GLN A 188 -12.76 8.75 -13.99
N PHE A 189 -14.02 8.32 -13.99
CA PHE A 189 -15.02 8.74 -13.00
C PHE A 189 -14.54 8.39 -11.59
N LEU A 190 -14.23 7.11 -11.36
CA LEU A 190 -13.79 6.63 -10.05
C LEU A 190 -12.49 7.30 -9.57
N GLN A 191 -11.55 7.62 -10.47
CA GLN A 191 -10.35 8.39 -10.15
C GLN A 191 -10.70 9.79 -9.64
N LYS A 192 -11.65 10.48 -10.29
CA LYS A 192 -12.06 11.85 -9.95
C LYS A 192 -12.88 11.90 -8.67
N THR A 193 -13.71 10.90 -8.43
CA THR A 193 -14.63 10.85 -7.28
C THR A 193 -14.14 9.91 -6.16
N TYR A 194 -12.88 9.48 -6.20
CA TYR A 194 -12.33 8.42 -5.33
C TYR A 194 -12.59 8.66 -3.84
N GLY A 195 -12.32 9.87 -3.33
CA GLY A 195 -12.55 10.21 -1.93
C GLY A 195 -14.02 10.13 -1.52
N ILE A 196 -14.94 10.49 -2.43
CA ILE A 196 -16.38 10.38 -2.17
C ILE A 196 -16.78 8.91 -2.06
N HIS A 197 -16.43 8.09 -3.05
CA HIS A 197 -16.85 6.68 -3.08
C HIS A 197 -16.15 5.79 -2.05
N CYS A 198 -14.91 6.10 -1.70
CA CYS A 198 -14.08 5.21 -0.88
C CYS A 198 -13.94 5.68 0.56
N VAL A 199 -14.28 6.94 0.87
CA VAL A 199 -14.22 7.48 2.24
C VAL A 199 -15.59 8.00 2.69
N VAL A 200 -16.16 8.97 1.97
CA VAL A 200 -17.39 9.65 2.41
C VAL A 200 -18.59 8.70 2.43
N LEU A 201 -18.92 8.06 1.30
CA LEU A 201 -20.09 7.17 1.20
C LEU A 201 -19.99 5.97 2.16
N PRO A 202 -18.85 5.26 2.29
CA PRO A 202 -18.73 4.15 3.24
C PRO A 202 -18.88 4.60 4.70
N ILE A 203 -18.29 5.72 5.10
CA ILE A 203 -18.42 6.24 6.48
C ILE A 203 -19.89 6.59 6.78
N LEU A 204 -20.57 7.30 5.87
CA LEU A 204 -21.97 7.66 6.05
C LEU A 204 -22.89 6.43 6.10
N ALA A 205 -22.66 5.45 5.20
CA ALA A 205 -23.45 4.22 5.19
C ALA A 205 -23.25 3.39 6.46
N LEU A 206 -22.01 3.25 6.94
CA LEU A 206 -21.71 2.54 8.20
C LEU A 206 -22.30 3.26 9.41
N TYR A 207 -22.23 4.59 9.43
CA TYR A 207 -22.83 5.39 10.50
C TYR A 207 -24.35 5.27 10.51
N ALA A 208 -25.00 5.31 9.35
CA ALA A 208 -26.44 5.08 9.22
C ALA A 208 -26.86 3.66 9.64
N TYR A 209 -26.02 2.66 9.37
CA TYR A 209 -26.30 1.26 9.70
C TYR A 209 -26.20 0.94 11.20
N GLY A 210 -25.17 1.46 11.87
CA GLY A 210 -24.91 1.08 13.27
C GLY A 210 -24.10 2.09 14.08
N GLY A 211 -24.06 3.35 13.62
CA GLY A 211 -23.40 4.45 14.32
C GLY A 211 -21.88 4.35 14.33
N LEU A 212 -21.28 5.04 15.31
CA LEU A 212 -19.83 5.12 15.47
C LEU A 212 -19.12 3.75 15.58
N PRO A 213 -19.64 2.73 16.31
CA PRO A 213 -19.04 1.39 16.34
C PRO A 213 -18.82 0.79 14.95
N CYS A 214 -19.82 0.89 14.06
CA CYS A 214 -19.72 0.35 12.71
C CYS A 214 -18.73 1.14 11.83
N VAL A 215 -18.56 2.44 12.07
CA VAL A 215 -17.53 3.24 11.38
C VAL A 215 -16.12 2.84 11.86
N LEU A 216 -15.91 2.78 13.18
CA LEU A 216 -14.60 2.43 13.75
C LEU A 216 -14.14 1.04 13.31
N TRP A 217 -15.03 0.06 13.33
CA TRP A 217 -14.69 -1.29 12.90
C TRP A 217 -14.71 -1.48 11.38
N GLY A 218 -15.81 -1.09 10.73
CA GLY A 218 -16.07 -1.37 9.31
C GLY A 218 -15.25 -0.51 8.36
N PHE A 219 -14.84 0.69 8.79
CA PHE A 219 -13.96 1.56 8.02
C PHE A 219 -12.53 1.52 8.55
N PHE A 220 -12.30 2.01 9.77
CA PHE A 220 -10.95 2.30 10.26
C PHE A 220 -10.14 1.03 10.59
N ALA A 221 -10.66 0.16 11.46
CA ALA A 221 -9.99 -1.08 11.83
C ALA A 221 -9.80 -2.01 10.62
N ARG A 222 -10.84 -2.16 9.78
CA ARG A 222 -10.75 -2.91 8.52
C ARG A 222 -9.68 -2.35 7.59
N ALA A 223 -9.64 -1.03 7.38
CA ALA A 223 -8.65 -0.40 6.49
C ALA A 223 -7.22 -0.61 7.02
N ALA A 224 -6.97 -0.33 8.30
CA ALA A 224 -5.66 -0.53 8.92
C ALA A 224 -5.19 -1.99 8.81
N TRP A 225 -6.08 -2.94 9.12
CA TRP A 225 -5.78 -4.37 9.02
C TRP A 225 -5.45 -4.79 7.57
N PHE A 226 -6.27 -4.37 6.60
CA PHE A 226 -6.05 -4.67 5.18
C PHE A 226 -4.77 -4.04 4.62
N TRP A 227 -4.46 -2.84 5.07
CA TRP A 227 -3.21 -2.17 4.73
C TRP A 227 -2.01 -2.97 5.22
N HIS A 228 -1.97 -3.36 6.49
CA HIS A 228 -0.86 -4.16 7.01
C HIS A 228 -0.72 -5.53 6.34
N ILE A 229 -1.82 -6.19 5.96
CA ILE A 229 -1.76 -7.41 5.13
C ILE A 229 -1.09 -7.11 3.79
N THR A 230 -1.50 -6.04 3.11
CA THR A 230 -1.00 -5.72 1.76
C THR A 230 0.45 -5.24 1.79
N TRP A 231 0.78 -4.37 2.75
CA TRP A 231 2.14 -3.90 3.01
C TRP A 231 3.06 -5.03 3.45
N GLY A 232 2.51 -6.03 4.16
CA GLY A 232 3.18 -7.28 4.48
C GLY A 232 3.73 -7.99 3.25
N VAL A 233 3.02 -7.96 2.11
CA VAL A 233 3.48 -8.55 0.83
C VAL A 233 4.72 -7.85 0.27
N ASN A 234 4.87 -6.54 0.51
CA ASN A 234 6.04 -5.77 0.09
C ASN A 234 7.25 -6.03 0.99
N SER A 235 7.00 -6.12 2.30
CA SER A 235 8.05 -6.20 3.33
C SER A 235 8.47 -7.61 3.69
N ALA A 236 7.63 -8.61 3.40
CA ALA A 236 7.99 -10.01 3.62
C ALA A 236 9.26 -10.31 2.80
N PRO A 237 10.29 -10.93 3.42
CA PRO A 237 11.53 -11.15 2.71
C PRO A 237 11.28 -12.05 1.49
N ARG A 238 11.57 -11.54 0.29
CA ARG A 238 11.60 -12.37 -0.92
C ARG A 238 12.95 -13.03 -0.97
N THR A 239 12.98 -14.36 -0.94
CA THR A 239 14.17 -15.20 -1.03
C THR A 239 15.06 -14.77 -2.19
N GLN A 240 16.10 -14.00 -1.90
CA GLN A 240 17.31 -14.04 -2.70
C GLN A 240 18.22 -15.00 -1.98
N LEU A 241 18.32 -16.21 -2.53
CA LEU A 241 19.39 -17.13 -2.17
C LEU A 241 20.68 -16.36 -2.45
N VAL A 242 21.34 -15.89 -1.38
CA VAL A 242 22.73 -15.50 -1.50
C VAL A 242 23.45 -16.81 -1.74
N ALA A 243 23.78 -17.09 -3.01
CA ALA A 243 24.70 -18.16 -3.32
C ALA A 243 26.01 -17.87 -2.58
N PRO A 244 26.61 -18.88 -1.91
CA PRO A 244 27.86 -18.71 -1.18
C PRO A 244 29.00 -18.20 -2.06
#